data_AF-A0A2G5F854-F1
#
_entry.id   AF-A0A2G5F854-F1
#
_cell.length_a   1.000
_cell.length_b   1.000
_cell.length_c   1.000
_cell.angle_alpha   90.00
_cell.angle_beta   90.00
_cell.angle_gamma   90.00
#
_symmetry.space_group_name_H-M   'P 1'
#
loop_
_entity.id
_entity.type
_entity.pdbx_description
1 polymer ?
#
loop_
_entity_poly.entity_id
_entity_poly.type
_entity_poly.pdbx_seq_one_letter_code
_entity_poly.pdbx_strand_id
1 'polypeptide(L)'
;MYTVILLKLIVMLSLCVCRDPSKGEIVEKFLEEECVDESERMRILNIIKRMGFKEELTQKINGELSLEFRVVQDADRLDAIGAIGIARCFTFGGSRNRVLHDPNVQPRLDLSKEQYMKKDEQTTLNHFYEKLLKLKDLMKTKAGQRRADKRHKFMEEFLKEFYEEWDGRA
;
A
#
# COMPACT_ATOMS: atom_id res chain seq x y z
N MET A 1 3.12 -15.94 21.07
CA MET A 1 1.84 -15.22 21.17
C MET A 1 1.81 -14.01 20.23
N TYR A 2 2.80 -13.10 20.30
CA TYR A 2 2.95 -11.93 19.40
C TYR A 2 2.84 -12.20 17.90
N THR A 3 3.42 -13.29 17.40
CA THR A 3 3.42 -13.61 15.96
C THR A 3 2.01 -13.87 15.43
N VAL A 4 1.12 -14.44 16.24
CA VAL A 4 -0.26 -14.77 15.84
C VAL A 4 -1.14 -13.51 15.82
N ILE A 5 -0.95 -12.61 16.79
CA ILE A 5 -1.65 -11.33 16.85
C ILE A 5 -1.21 -10.43 15.69
N LEU A 6 0.11 -10.37 15.40
CA LEU A 6 0.63 -9.59 14.28
C LEU A 6 0.17 -10.14 12.92
N LEU A 7 0.12 -11.48 12.76
CA LEU A 7 -0.44 -12.10 11.54
C LEU A 7 -1.94 -11.85 11.39
N LYS A 8 -2.73 -11.98 12.47
CA LYS A 8 -4.17 -11.64 12.45
C LYS A 8 -4.37 -10.16 12.13
N LEU A 9 -3.53 -9.27 12.67
CA LEU A 9 -3.55 -7.84 12.37
C LEU A 9 -3.25 -7.57 10.90
N ILE A 10 -2.22 -8.20 10.31
CA ILE A 10 -1.87 -8.05 8.89
C ILE A 10 -3.06 -8.47 8.01
N VAL A 11 -3.71 -9.61 8.32
CA VAL A 11 -4.91 -10.05 7.59
C VAL A 11 -6.04 -9.04 7.73
N MET A 12 -6.26 -8.48 8.93
CA MET A 12 -7.30 -7.47 9.18
C MET A 12 -6.99 -6.12 8.48
N LEU A 13 -5.71 -5.74 8.43
CA LEU A 13 -5.21 -4.49 7.84
C LEU A 13 -5.23 -4.52 6.31
N SER A 14 -4.77 -5.61 5.68
CA SER A 14 -4.76 -5.77 4.22
C SER A 14 -6.17 -5.90 3.61
N LEU A 15 -7.14 -6.39 4.38
CA LEU A 15 -8.53 -6.57 3.93
C LEU A 15 -9.47 -5.41 4.28
N CYS A 16 -9.25 -4.64 5.35
CA CYS A 16 -10.31 -3.71 5.80
C CYS A 16 -9.86 -2.33 6.30
N VAL A 17 -8.71 -2.14 6.93
CA VAL A 17 -8.58 -1.03 7.91
C VAL A 17 -7.93 0.27 7.40
N CYS A 18 -7.08 0.25 6.37
CA CYS A 18 -6.23 1.41 6.04
C CYS A 18 -6.91 2.64 5.38
N ARG A 19 -8.24 2.80 5.47
CA ARG A 19 -8.96 3.90 4.76
C ARG A 19 -10.00 4.68 5.56
N ASP A 20 -10.31 4.32 6.80
CA ASP A 20 -11.41 4.96 7.55
C ASP A 20 -11.06 5.17 9.04
N PRO A 21 -11.11 6.42 9.57
CA PRO A 21 -10.84 6.70 10.99
C PRO A 21 -11.81 6.00 11.96
N SER A 22 -13.01 5.61 11.51
CA SER A 22 -13.95 4.80 12.31
C SER A 22 -13.42 3.39 12.64
N LYS A 23 -12.36 2.93 11.95
CA LYS A 23 -11.80 1.58 12.14
C LYS A 23 -10.74 1.49 13.24
N GLY A 24 -10.29 2.63 13.78
CA GLY A 24 -9.40 2.64 14.95
C GLY A 24 -10.06 2.00 16.17
N GLU A 25 -11.34 2.31 16.38
CA GLU A 25 -12.15 1.77 17.48
C GLU A 25 -12.36 0.25 17.35
N ILE A 26 -12.48 -0.28 16.13
CA ILE A 26 -12.62 -1.73 15.88
C ILE A 26 -11.34 -2.46 16.28
N VAL A 27 -10.18 -1.93 15.91
CA VAL A 27 -8.89 -2.53 16.27
C VAL A 27 -8.67 -2.48 17.78
N GLU A 28 -9.02 -1.35 18.40
CA GLU A 28 -8.87 -1.18 19.85
C GLU A 28 -9.72 -2.19 20.63
N LYS A 29 -11.01 -2.32 20.29
CA LYS A 29 -11.90 -3.33 20.88
C LYS A 29 -11.39 -4.76 20.71
N PHE A 30 -10.93 -5.11 19.51
CA PHE A 30 -10.36 -6.44 19.25
C PHE A 30 -9.13 -6.73 20.13
N LEU A 31 -8.26 -5.74 20.34
CA LEU A 31 -7.07 -5.89 21.19
C LEU A 31 -7.43 -6.00 22.67
N GLU A 32 -8.52 -5.36 23.11
CA GLU A 32 -9.07 -5.51 24.46
C GLU A 32 -9.66 -6.91 24.68
N GLU A 33 -10.42 -7.44 23.71
CA GLU A 33 -11.01 -8.78 23.75
C GLU A 33 -9.95 -9.89 23.81
N GLU A 34 -8.79 -9.69 23.18
CA GLU A 34 -7.66 -10.62 23.21
C GLU A 34 -6.74 -10.42 24.43
N CYS A 35 -7.17 -9.59 25.41
CA CYS A 35 -6.46 -9.30 26.66
C CYS A 35 -5.02 -8.78 26.45
N VAL A 36 -4.80 -7.94 25.43
CA VAL A 36 -3.48 -7.35 25.17
C VAL A 36 -3.23 -6.19 26.14
N ASP A 37 -2.02 -6.18 26.72
CA ASP A 37 -1.57 -5.12 27.64
C ASP A 37 -1.71 -3.73 27.02
N GLU A 38 -2.10 -2.75 27.83
CA GLU A 38 -2.35 -1.36 27.38
C GLU A 38 -1.13 -0.75 26.69
N SER A 39 0.06 -0.99 27.24
CA SER A 39 1.32 -0.49 26.66
C SER A 39 1.58 -1.06 25.26
N GLU A 40 1.15 -2.29 24.99
CA GLU A 40 1.34 -2.97 23.72
C GLU A 40 0.27 -2.60 22.72
N ARG A 41 -0.98 -2.51 23.16
CA ARG A 41 -2.09 -1.97 22.38
C ARG A 41 -1.75 -0.59 21.83
N MET A 42 -1.18 0.28 22.66
CA MET A 42 -0.78 1.62 22.24
C MET A 42 0.38 1.60 21.22
N ARG A 43 1.35 0.70 21.36
CA ARG A 43 2.40 0.48 20.35
C ARG A 43 1.81 0.02 19.01
N ILE A 44 0.89 -0.94 19.04
CA ILE A 44 0.22 -1.47 17.85
C ILE A 44 -0.59 -0.37 17.14
N LEU A 45 -1.42 0.38 17.87
CA LEU A 45 -2.21 1.48 17.30
C LEU A 45 -1.32 2.58 16.69
N ASN A 46 -0.17 2.86 17.30
CA ASN A 46 0.80 3.81 16.76
C ASN A 46 1.42 3.30 15.45
N ILE A 47 1.78 2.01 15.36
CA ILE A 47 2.23 1.39 14.12
C ILE A 47 1.16 1.60 13.04
N ILE A 48 -0.09 1.20 13.31
CA ILE A 48 -1.21 1.26 12.34
C ILE A 48 -1.43 2.67 11.79
N LYS A 49 -1.44 3.68 12.66
CA LYS A 49 -1.64 5.08 12.28
C LYS A 49 -0.57 5.61 11.31
N ARG A 50 0.64 5.01 11.30
CA ARG A 50 1.79 5.48 10.53
C ARG A 50 2.13 4.63 9.30
N MET A 51 1.41 3.54 9.05
CA MET A 51 1.77 2.58 7.99
C MET A 51 1.47 3.10 6.58
N GLY A 52 0.49 3.99 6.43
CA GLY A 52 -0.02 4.37 5.13
C GLY A 52 0.99 5.18 4.29
N PHE A 53 0.90 4.98 2.97
CA PHE A 53 1.76 5.67 2.00
C PHE A 53 1.60 7.19 2.04
N LYS A 54 0.41 7.69 2.37
CA LYS A 54 0.09 9.13 2.41
C LYS A 54 0.83 9.81 3.56
N GLU A 55 0.93 9.10 4.67
CA GLU A 55 1.53 9.55 5.91
C GLU A 55 3.03 9.68 5.74
N GLU A 56 3.66 8.75 5.03
CA GLU A 56 5.09 8.75 4.69
C GLU A 56 5.48 9.86 3.71
N LEU A 57 4.59 10.28 2.80
CA LEU A 57 4.81 11.46 1.94
C LEU A 57 4.88 12.77 2.75
N THR A 58 4.26 12.82 3.94
CA THR A 58 4.25 14.01 4.82
C THR A 58 5.33 13.99 5.89
N GLN A 59 5.68 12.82 6.40
CA GLN A 59 6.59 12.71 7.54
C GLN A 59 8.00 12.37 7.06
N LYS A 60 8.94 13.30 7.25
CA LYS A 60 10.33 12.89 7.50
C LYS A 60 10.30 12.06 8.78
N ILE A 61 10.31 10.74 8.66
CA ILE A 61 10.40 9.83 9.80
C ILE A 61 11.80 10.04 10.40
N ASN A 62 11.94 11.04 11.27
CA ASN A 62 13.19 11.45 11.90
C ASN A 62 13.53 10.60 13.15
N GLY A 63 13.09 9.34 13.19
CA GLY A 63 13.29 8.45 14.33
C GLY A 63 13.53 7.01 13.90
N GLU A 64 14.25 6.27 14.74
CA GLU A 64 14.52 4.85 14.52
C GLU A 64 13.20 4.07 14.49
N LEU A 65 12.92 3.43 13.35
CA LEU A 65 11.72 2.62 13.18
C LEU A 65 11.92 1.26 13.85
N SER A 66 10.94 0.83 14.65
CA SER A 66 10.96 -0.49 15.25
C SER A 66 10.99 -1.60 14.18
N LEU A 67 11.55 -2.75 14.53
CA LEU A 67 11.64 -3.88 13.60
C LEU A 67 10.25 -4.36 13.17
N GLU A 68 9.29 -4.36 14.10
CA GLU A 68 7.89 -4.72 13.87
C GLU A 68 7.24 -3.78 12.86
N PHE A 69 7.46 -2.48 12.98
CA PHE A 69 6.95 -1.50 12.02
C PHE A 69 7.49 -1.77 10.61
N ARG A 70 8.81 -2.04 10.49
CA ARG A 70 9.44 -2.33 9.19
C ARG A 70 8.86 -3.60 8.55
N VAL A 71 8.68 -4.66 9.34
CA VAL A 71 8.16 -5.93 8.85
C VAL A 71 6.68 -5.81 8.44
N VAL A 72 5.85 -5.18 9.27
CA VAL A 72 4.41 -5.02 9.00
C VAL A 72 4.18 -4.13 7.78
N GLN A 73 4.91 -3.02 7.67
CA GLN A 73 4.76 -2.13 6.52
C GLN A 73 5.24 -2.77 5.21
N ASP A 74 6.35 -3.52 5.24
CA ASP A 74 6.79 -4.29 4.07
C ASP A 74 5.75 -5.34 3.68
N ALA A 75 5.11 -6.01 4.64
CA ALA A 75 4.06 -6.99 4.36
C ALA A 75 2.84 -6.34 3.67
N ASP A 76 2.35 -5.20 4.17
CA ASP A 76 1.24 -4.45 3.56
C ASP A 76 1.59 -3.99 2.13
N ARG A 77 2.79 -3.44 1.93
CA ARG A 77 3.25 -2.99 0.62
C ARG A 77 3.46 -4.13 -0.36
N LEU A 78 3.96 -5.27 0.11
CA LEU A 78 4.10 -6.46 -0.72
C LEU A 78 2.73 -6.88 -1.28
N ASP A 79 1.67 -6.87 -0.45
CA ASP A 79 0.31 -7.18 -0.89
C ASP A 79 -0.24 -6.19 -1.93
N ALA A 80 0.23 -4.94 -1.90
CA ALA A 80 -0.14 -3.92 -2.87
C ALA A 80 0.52 -4.08 -4.25
N ILE A 81 1.51 -4.97 -4.43
CA ILE A 81 2.26 -5.15 -5.69
C ILE A 81 2.20 -6.58 -6.22
N GLY A 82 2.60 -6.75 -7.49
CA GLY A 82 2.53 -8.03 -8.21
C GLY A 82 1.12 -8.35 -8.70
N ALA A 83 0.83 -9.62 -8.98
CA ALA A 83 -0.46 -10.04 -9.56
C ALA A 83 -1.68 -9.62 -8.72
N ILE A 84 -1.62 -9.79 -7.39
CA ILE A 84 -2.67 -9.33 -6.48
C ILE A 84 -2.79 -7.80 -6.47
N GLY A 85 -1.66 -7.10 -6.51
CA GLY A 85 -1.61 -5.64 -6.63
C GLY A 85 -2.31 -5.13 -7.89
N ILE A 86 -2.04 -5.75 -9.04
CA ILE A 86 -2.70 -5.47 -10.33
C ILE A 86 -4.21 -5.64 -10.20
N ALA A 87 -4.67 -6.80 -9.72
CA ALA A 87 -6.09 -7.09 -9.58
C ALA A 87 -6.79 -6.10 -8.62
N ARG A 88 -6.15 -5.75 -7.50
CA ARG A 88 -6.67 -4.76 -6.54
C ARG A 88 -6.71 -3.36 -7.14
N CYS A 89 -5.72 -2.98 -7.94
CA CYS A 89 -5.65 -1.69 -8.60
C CYS A 89 -6.82 -1.50 -9.57
N PHE A 90 -7.03 -2.45 -10.48
CA PHE A 90 -8.12 -2.40 -11.45
C PHE A 90 -9.50 -2.52 -10.80
N THR A 91 -9.68 -3.42 -9.83
CA THR A 91 -10.94 -3.53 -9.07
C THR A 91 -11.30 -2.21 -8.38
N PHE A 92 -10.31 -1.56 -7.76
CA PHE A 92 -10.53 -0.27 -7.11
C PHE A 92 -10.82 0.84 -8.12
N GLY A 93 -10.06 0.91 -9.22
CA GLY A 93 -10.30 1.86 -10.32
C GLY A 93 -11.72 1.76 -10.86
N GLY A 94 -12.17 0.53 -11.15
CA GLY A 94 -13.54 0.23 -11.58
C GLY A 94 -14.60 0.66 -10.56
N SER A 95 -14.43 0.32 -9.28
CA SER A 95 -15.34 0.74 -8.19
C SER A 95 -15.48 2.26 -8.02
N ARG A 96 -14.52 3.02 -8.54
CA ARG A 96 -14.46 4.48 -8.50
C ARG A 96 -14.80 5.14 -9.83
N ASN A 97 -15.23 4.36 -10.83
CA ASN A 97 -15.49 4.83 -12.21
C ASN A 97 -14.30 5.64 -12.76
N ARG A 98 -13.07 5.23 -12.43
CA ARG A 98 -11.86 5.89 -12.88
C ARG A 98 -11.52 5.44 -14.29
N VAL A 99 -11.08 6.36 -15.14
CA VAL A 99 -10.57 6.05 -16.48
C VAL A 99 -9.43 5.02 -16.37
N LEU A 100 -9.47 4.01 -17.24
CA LEU A 100 -8.48 2.93 -17.23
C LEU A 100 -7.09 3.47 -17.58
N HIS A 101 -6.97 4.06 -18.77
CA HIS A 101 -5.79 4.70 -19.33
C HIS A 101 -6.22 5.82 -20.28
N ASP A 102 -5.44 6.91 -20.32
CA ASP A 102 -5.57 8.03 -21.24
C ASP A 102 -4.15 8.51 -21.59
N PRO A 103 -3.71 8.42 -22.86
CA PRO A 103 -2.37 8.85 -23.28
C PRO A 103 -2.08 10.34 -23.06
N ASN A 104 -3.13 11.18 -23.02
CA ASN A 104 -2.97 12.62 -22.80
C ASN A 104 -2.73 12.97 -21.33
N VAL A 105 -3.05 12.05 -20.41
CA VAL A 105 -2.90 12.26 -18.97
C VAL A 105 -1.61 11.57 -18.51
N GLN A 106 -0.57 12.36 -18.26
CA GLN A 106 0.73 11.85 -17.82
C GLN A 106 0.75 11.46 -16.34
N PRO A 107 1.54 10.46 -15.93
CA PRO A 107 1.71 10.10 -14.53
C PRO A 107 2.44 11.19 -13.75
N ARG A 108 1.97 11.48 -12.53
CA ARG A 108 2.58 12.51 -11.68
C ARG A 108 3.78 11.94 -10.92
N LEU A 109 4.99 12.38 -11.29
CA LEU A 109 6.22 11.84 -10.72
C LEU A 109 6.54 12.41 -9.34
N ASP A 110 6.36 13.72 -9.14
CA ASP A 110 6.60 14.43 -7.88
C ASP A 110 5.28 14.74 -7.18
N LEU A 111 4.87 13.86 -6.26
CA LEU A 111 3.60 13.98 -5.56
C LEU A 111 3.81 14.56 -4.16
N SER A 112 3.34 15.80 -3.94
CA SER A 112 2.98 16.23 -2.59
C SER A 112 1.72 15.47 -2.13
N LYS A 113 1.50 15.36 -0.80
CA LYS A 113 0.31 14.69 -0.26
C LYS A 113 -1.00 15.27 -0.80
N GLU A 114 -1.05 16.59 -0.96
CA GLU A 114 -2.20 17.31 -1.51
C GLU A 114 -2.46 16.90 -2.96
N GLN A 115 -1.40 16.82 -3.78
CA GLN A 115 -1.51 16.37 -5.17
C GLN A 115 -1.92 14.90 -5.27
N TYR A 116 -1.41 14.03 -4.39
CA TYR A 116 -1.83 12.62 -4.35
C TYR A 116 -3.31 12.47 -3.95
N MET A 117 -3.84 13.36 -3.11
CA MET A 117 -5.25 13.36 -2.68
C MET A 117 -6.22 14.01 -3.68
N LYS A 118 -5.73 14.91 -4.57
CA LYS A 118 -6.57 15.49 -5.62
C LYS A 118 -7.05 14.39 -6.57
N LYS A 119 -8.37 14.29 -6.72
CA LYS A 119 -9.04 13.25 -7.53
C LYS A 119 -9.03 13.56 -9.02
N ASP A 120 -8.73 14.81 -9.36
CA ASP A 120 -8.81 15.30 -10.73
C ASP A 120 -7.68 14.68 -11.56
N GLU A 121 -8.06 14.11 -12.71
CA GLU A 121 -7.17 13.62 -13.77
C GLU A 121 -6.20 12.50 -13.36
N GLN A 122 -6.71 11.46 -12.67
CA GLN A 122 -5.96 10.22 -12.43
C GLN A 122 -6.53 9.07 -13.25
N THR A 123 -5.68 8.39 -14.01
CA THR A 123 -6.02 7.10 -14.63
C THR A 123 -5.63 5.95 -13.70
N THR A 124 -6.23 4.78 -13.90
CA THR A 124 -5.88 3.57 -13.14
C THR A 124 -4.45 3.13 -13.46
N LEU A 125 -4.04 3.26 -14.71
CA LEU A 125 -2.67 2.92 -15.15
C LEU A 125 -1.62 3.87 -14.56
N ASN A 126 -1.90 5.18 -14.48
CA ASN A 126 -0.97 6.14 -13.87
C ASN A 126 -0.69 5.82 -12.40
N HIS A 127 -1.62 5.16 -11.69
CA HIS A 127 -1.40 4.74 -10.30
C HIS A 127 -0.20 3.79 -10.14
N PHE A 128 0.12 3.01 -11.17
CA PHE A 128 1.31 2.16 -11.16
C PHE A 128 2.58 2.99 -11.02
N TYR A 129 2.74 4.01 -11.87
CA TYR A 129 3.90 4.91 -11.87
C TYR A 129 3.93 5.86 -10.67
N GLU A 130 2.76 6.38 -10.29
CA GLU A 130 2.64 7.31 -9.18
C GLU A 130 3.00 6.67 -7.84
N LYS A 131 2.69 5.39 -7.67
CA LYS A 131 2.84 4.67 -6.40
C LYS A 131 3.42 3.27 -6.53
N LEU A 132 2.74 2.34 -7.22
CA LEU A 132 3.00 0.90 -7.06
C LEU A 132 4.44 0.51 -7.43
N LEU A 133 4.98 1.08 -8.50
CA LEU A 133 6.35 0.84 -8.96
C LEU A 133 7.41 1.46 -8.04
N LYS A 134 7.04 2.46 -7.22
CA LYS A 134 7.96 3.06 -6.23
C LYS A 134 8.05 2.22 -4.95
N LEU A 135 7.08 1.35 -4.68
CA LEU A 135 7.01 0.62 -3.42
C LEU A 135 8.18 -0.35 -3.22
N LYS A 136 8.76 -0.87 -4.31
CA LYS A 136 9.94 -1.74 -4.25
C LYS A 136 11.09 -1.05 -3.52
N ASP A 137 11.44 0.18 -3.90
CA ASP A 137 12.61 0.87 -3.36
C ASP A 137 12.38 1.47 -1.97
N LEU A 138 11.12 1.49 -1.53
CA LEU A 138 10.73 1.93 -0.19
C LEU A 138 10.75 0.79 0.84
N MET A 139 10.99 -0.45 0.42
CA MET A 139 11.03 -1.61 1.33
C MET A 139 12.08 -1.42 2.43
N LYS A 140 11.71 -1.71 3.66
CA LYS A 140 12.53 -1.47 4.84
C LYS A 140 13.38 -2.66 5.19
N THR A 141 13.06 -3.87 4.75
CA THR A 141 13.79 -5.10 5.08
C THR A 141 14.44 -5.73 3.85
N LYS A 142 15.59 -6.39 4.03
CA LYS A 142 16.24 -7.14 2.94
C LYS A 142 15.33 -8.24 2.37
N ALA A 143 14.52 -8.86 3.22
CA ALA A 143 13.56 -9.88 2.78
C ALA A 143 12.40 -9.27 1.98
N GLY A 144 11.88 -8.12 2.41
CA GLY A 144 10.88 -7.33 1.70
C GLY A 144 11.35 -6.94 0.30
N GLN A 145 12.57 -6.37 0.22
CA GLN A 145 13.18 -5.99 -1.06
C GLN A 145 13.25 -7.17 -2.05
N ARG A 146 13.83 -8.30 -1.63
CA ARG A 146 13.95 -9.49 -2.50
C ARG A 146 12.60 -10.01 -3.00
N ARG A 147 11.56 -9.97 -2.16
CA ARG A 147 10.20 -10.38 -2.56
C ARG A 147 9.55 -9.35 -3.47
N ALA A 148 9.82 -8.07 -3.24
CA ALA A 148 9.31 -6.97 -4.04
C ALA A 148 9.90 -6.98 -5.45
N ASP A 149 11.18 -7.35 -5.62
CA ASP A 149 11.82 -7.40 -6.94
C ASP A 149 11.06 -8.28 -7.94
N LYS A 150 10.69 -9.50 -7.54
CA LYS A 150 9.90 -10.40 -8.40
C LYS A 150 8.52 -9.82 -8.72
N ARG A 151 7.85 -9.23 -7.74
CA ARG A 151 6.49 -8.66 -7.90
C ARG A 151 6.51 -7.40 -8.76
N HIS A 152 7.54 -6.58 -8.60
CA HIS A 152 7.80 -5.38 -9.40
C HIS A 152 8.01 -5.73 -10.86
N LYS A 153 8.92 -6.67 -11.13
CA LYS A 153 9.19 -7.14 -12.50
C LYS A 153 7.92 -7.62 -13.21
N PHE A 154 7.08 -8.38 -12.51
CA PHE A 154 5.80 -8.84 -13.06
C PHE A 154 4.86 -7.68 -13.43
N MET A 155 4.85 -6.59 -12.64
CA MET A 155 4.04 -5.41 -12.97
C MET A 155 4.59 -4.67 -14.19
N GLU A 156 5.92 -4.58 -14.34
CA GLU A 156 6.54 -3.99 -15.53
C GLU A 156 6.23 -4.80 -16.79
N GLU A 157 6.30 -6.14 -16.70
CA GLU A 157 5.92 -7.05 -17.78
C GLU A 157 4.44 -6.89 -18.15
N PHE A 158 3.56 -6.85 -17.15
CA PHE A 158 2.14 -6.60 -17.37
C PHE A 158 1.88 -5.25 -18.06
N LEU A 159 2.52 -4.17 -17.61
CA LEU A 159 2.36 -2.84 -18.21
C LEU A 159 2.86 -2.82 -19.65
N LYS A 160 4.00 -3.46 -19.92
CA LYS A 160 4.54 -3.58 -21.27
C LYS A 160 3.52 -4.26 -22.19
N GLU A 161 3.00 -5.41 -21.80
CA GLU A 161 2.00 -6.15 -22.58
C GLU A 161 0.73 -5.30 -22.78
N PHE A 162 0.24 -4.66 -21.71
CA PHE A 162 -0.91 -3.77 -21.78
C PHE A 162 -0.74 -2.68 -22.84
N TYR A 163 0.43 -2.04 -22.93
CA TYR A 163 0.68 -1.01 -23.94
C TYR A 163 0.81 -1.57 -25.35
N GLU A 164 1.39 -2.75 -25.53
CA GLU A 164 1.42 -3.41 -26.85
C GLU A 164 0.00 -3.75 -27.32
N GLU A 165 -0.86 -4.29 -26.45
CA GLU A 165 -2.26 -4.55 -26.74
C GLU A 165 -3.04 -3.25 -27.03
N TRP A 166 -2.85 -2.22 -26.20
CA TRP A 166 -3.55 -0.95 -26.32
C TRP A 166 -3.21 -0.22 -27.64
N ASP A 167 -1.95 -0.26 -28.04
CA ASP A 167 -1.48 0.37 -29.28
C ASP A 167 -1.70 -0.52 -30.52
N GLY A 168 -2.24 -1.73 -30.35
CA GLY A 168 -2.52 -2.67 -31.44
C GLY A 168 -1.29 -3.31 -32.06
N ARG A 169 -0.23 -3.50 -31.29
CA ARG A 169 1.06 -4.11 -31.72
C ARG A 169 1.23 -5.57 -31.31
N ALA A 170 0.36 -6.10 -30.45
CA ALA A 170 0.36 -7.48 -29.96
C ALA A 170 -0.15 -8.50 -30.99
#